data_AF-A0A528TKW7-F1
#
_entry.id   AF-A0A528TKW7-F1
#
_cell.length_a   1.000
_cell.length_b   1.000
_cell.length_c   1.000
_cell.angle_alpha   90.00
_cell.angle_beta   90.00
_cell.angle_gamma   90.00
#
_symmetry.space_group_name_H-M   'P 1'
#
loop_
_entity.id
_entity.type
_entity.pdbx_description
1 polymer ?
#
loop_
_entity_poly.entity_id
_entity_poly.type
_entity_poly.pdbx_seq_one_letter_code
_entity_poly.pdbx_strand_id
1 'polypeptide(L)' 'MVKVRRIVANIETPDIAAAKRFYQGVLGLDQLMDMGWIATYGSQQT' A
#
# COMPACT_ATOMS: atom_id res chain seq x y z
N MET A 1 -1.26 23.54 -15.88
CA MET A 1 -0.94 22.20 -16.45
C MET A 1 -1.09 21.16 -15.36
N VAL A 2 -1.73 20.01 -15.62
CA VAL A 2 -1.82 18.90 -14.65
C VAL A 2 -0.50 18.13 -14.65
N LYS A 3 0.03 17.79 -13.46
CA LYS A 3 1.22 16.94 -13.30
C LYS A 3 0.83 15.70 -12.49
N VAL A 4 1.20 14.53 -12.99
CA VAL A 4 1.05 13.27 -12.26
C VAL A 4 1.92 13.31 -11.01
N ARG A 5 1.33 13.01 -9.84
CA ARG A 5 2.04 12.98 -8.56
C ARG A 5 2.59 11.60 -8.22
N ARG A 6 1.77 10.57 -8.37
CA ARG A 6 2.11 9.17 -8.10
C ARG A 6 1.16 8.23 -8.85
N ILE A 7 1.64 7.03 -9.16
CA ILE A 7 0.85 5.90 -9.65
C ILE A 7 0.96 4.81 -8.59
N VAL A 8 -0.17 4.22 -8.18
CA VAL A 8 -0.25 3.21 -7.12
C VAL A 8 -0.85 1.95 -7.72
N ALA A 9 -0.19 0.81 -7.54
CA ALA A 9 -0.72 -0.48 -7.98
C ALA A 9 -1.76 -0.99 -6.99
N ASN A 10 -2.94 -1.33 -7.50
CA ASN A 10 -4.00 -1.98 -6.71
C ASN A 10 -3.98 -3.48 -7.01
N ILE A 11 -3.91 -4.30 -5.95
CA ILE A 11 -3.89 -5.75 -6.05
C ILE A 11 -5.15 -6.29 -5.37
N GLU A 12 -5.95 -7.04 -6.12
CA GLU A 12 -7.14 -7.69 -5.59
C GLU A 12 -6.75 -8.86 -4.66
N THR A 13 -7.41 -8.95 -3.52
CA THR A 13 -7.21 -10.03 -2.54
C THR A 13 -8.49 -10.26 -1.74
N PRO A 14 -8.83 -11.52 -1.40
CA PRO A 14 -9.96 -11.82 -0.53
C PRO A 14 -9.68 -11.49 0.95
N ASP A 15 -8.41 -11.31 1.32
CA ASP A 15 -7.98 -10.93 2.67
C ASP A 15 -6.99 -9.76 2.57
N ILE A 16 -7.39 -8.58 3.04
CA ILE A 16 -6.55 -7.37 3.02
C ILE A 16 -5.53 -7.41 4.16
N ALA A 17 -5.88 -7.99 5.31
CA ALA A 17 -5.00 -8.07 6.47
C ALA A 17 -3.76 -8.94 6.18
N ALA A 18 -3.91 -9.93 5.30
CA ALA A 18 -2.81 -10.72 4.75
C ALA A 18 -1.67 -9.88 4.15
N ALA A 19 -1.93 -8.69 3.60
CA ALA A 19 -0.92 -7.84 2.98
C ALA A 19 0.17 -7.40 3.99
N LYS A 20 -0.21 -7.18 5.26
CA LYS A 20 0.69 -6.68 6.30
C LYS A 20 1.92 -7.56 6.51
N ARG A 21 1.75 -8.89 6.49
CA ARG A 21 2.86 -9.83 6.73
C ARG A 21 3.99 -9.66 5.71
N PHE A 22 3.63 -9.34 4.47
CA PHE A 22 4.60 -9.23 3.38
C PHE A 22 5.06 -7.79 3.18
N TYR A 23 4.14 -6.86 2.93
CA TYR A 23 4.50 -5.48 2.60
C TYR A 23 5.11 -4.74 3.79
N GLN A 24 4.62 -4.95 5.00
CA GLN A 24 5.23 -4.36 6.19
C GLN A 24 6.29 -5.26 6.82
N GLY A 25 5.99 -6.56 7.00
CA GLY A 25 6.90 -7.48 7.68
C GLY A 25 8.17 -7.85 6.91
N VAL A 26 8.07 -8.06 5.59
CA VAL A 26 9.21 -8.48 4.75
C VAL A 26 9.84 -7.29 4.03
N LEU A 27 9.02 -6.42 3.44
CA LEU A 27 9.52 -5.27 2.67
C LEU A 27 9.77 -4.02 3.52
N GLY A 28 9.32 -3.99 4.77
CA GLY A 28 9.52 -2.85 5.67
C GLY A 28 8.73 -1.60 5.27
N LEU A 29 7.65 -1.73 4.49
CA LEU A 29 6.80 -0.59 4.13
C LEU A 29 5.88 -0.19 5.28
N ASP A 30 5.56 1.10 5.36
CA ASP A 30 4.59 1.63 6.32
C ASP A 30 3.16 1.47 5.82
N GLN A 31 2.23 1.16 6.72
CA GLN A 31 0.80 1.25 6.43
C GLN A 31 0.39 2.72 6.42
N LEU A 32 0.18 3.26 5.22
CA LEU A 32 -0.13 4.68 5.01
C LEU A 32 -1.63 4.98 5.14
N MET A 33 -2.48 3.98 4.88
CA MET A 33 -3.93 4.10 4.94
C MET A 33 -4.57 2.72 5.12
N ASP A 34 -5.67 2.66 5.85
CA ASP A 34 -6.53 1.49 5.97
C ASP A 34 -7.99 1.94 6.14
N MET A 35 -8.86 1.43 5.27
CA MET A 35 -10.30 1.72 5.26
C MET A 35 -11.14 0.43 5.40
N GLY A 36 -10.52 -0.69 5.78
CA GLY A 36 -11.17 -2.01 5.90
C GLY A 36 -11.45 -2.72 4.57
N TRP A 37 -11.69 -1.98 3.48
CA TRP A 37 -11.85 -2.53 2.12
C TRP A 37 -10.63 -2.26 1.21
N ILE A 38 -9.68 -1.42 1.66
CA ILE A 38 -8.39 -1.18 1.01
C ILE A 38 -7.36 -0.79 2.07
N ALA A 39 -6.12 -1.26 1.92
CA ALA A 39 -4.97 -0.81 2.67
C ALA A 39 -3.86 -0.38 1.69
N THR A 40 -3.18 0.71 2.00
CA THR A 40 -2.05 1.21 1.21
C THR A 40 -0.76 1.08 2.00
N TYR A 41 0.25 0.49 1.37
CA TYR A 41 1.60 0.36 1.90
C TYR A 41 2.58 1.12 1.03
N GLY A 42 3.52 1.83 1.65
CA GLY A 42 4.55 2.56 0.93
C GLY A 42 5.71 2.94 1.83
N SER A 43 6.77 3.44 1.21
CA SER A 43 7.91 4.02 1.91
C SER A 43 8.01 5.51 1.62
N GLN A 44 8.81 6.22 2.42
CA GLN A 44 9.11 7.64 2.22
C GLN A 44 10.18 7.87 1.13
N GLN A 45 10.59 6.81 0.41
CA GLN A 45 11.57 6.92 -0.66
C GLN A 45 10.95 7.57 -1.90
N THR A 46 11.66 8.56 -2.44
CA THR A 46 11.29 9.33 -3.64
C THR A 46 11.73 8.67 -4.93
#